data_AF-A0AAV4SKE3-F1
#
_entry.id   AF-A0AAV4SKE3-F1
#
_cell.length_a   1.000
_cell.length_b   1.000
_cell.length_c   1.000
_cell.angle_alpha   90.00
_cell.angle_beta   90.00
_cell.angle_gamma   90.00
#
_symmetry.space_group_name_H-M   'P 1'
#
loop_
_entity.id
_entity.type
_entity.pdbx_description
1 polymer ?
#
loop_
_entity_poly.entity_id
_entity_poly.type
_entity_poly.pdbx_seq_one_letter_code
_entity_poly.pdbx_strand_id
1 'polypeptide(L)'
;MCPIKCDCGEKGTCSIVNGLKRCTCQEGYTDADGICKECDCGEKGTCTFIYGLKWCACEKGHTEVDGICKECDCGEKGTCSFINGLKKVHLRKMVMQRLMEFAKTVIVESTLILATWMQWTANFVCATLDMCK
;
A
#
# COMPACT_ATOMS: atom_id res chain seq x y z
N MET A 1 -24.10 10.49 40.31
CA MET A 1 -23.76 9.70 39.10
C MET A 1 -24.66 10.20 37.98
N CYS A 2 -24.11 10.73 36.89
CA CYS A 2 -24.92 11.08 35.72
C CYS A 2 -25.36 9.79 35.03
N PRO A 3 -26.66 9.59 34.74
CA PRO A 3 -27.08 8.45 33.94
C PRO A 3 -26.45 8.56 32.55
N ILE A 4 -25.85 7.47 32.07
CA ILE A 4 -25.27 7.41 30.73
C ILE A 4 -26.43 7.50 29.73
N LYS A 5 -26.54 8.65 29.04
CA LYS A 5 -27.52 8.83 28.00
C LYS A 5 -27.12 7.99 26.78
N CYS A 6 -27.91 6.96 26.49
CA CYS A 6 -27.69 6.07 25.35
C CYS A 6 -28.36 6.66 24.11
N ASP A 7 -27.60 7.43 23.32
CA ASP A 7 -28.10 8.11 22.11
C ASP A 7 -27.13 7.90 20.94
N CYS A 8 -27.49 7.06 19.98
CA CYS A 8 -26.68 6.74 18.80
C CYS A 8 -27.22 7.38 17.52
N GLY A 9 -28.23 8.26 17.61
CA GLY A 9 -28.98 8.78 16.47
C GLY A 9 -30.00 7.79 15.91
N GLU A 10 -30.78 8.21 14.90
CA GLU A 10 -31.90 7.45 14.33
C GLU A 10 -31.49 6.17 13.59
N LYS A 11 -30.22 6.08 13.19
CA LYS A 11 -29.66 4.98 12.39
C LYS A 11 -28.70 4.09 13.18
N GLY A 12 -28.74 4.21 14.51
CA GLY A 12 -27.89 3.47 15.42
C GLY A 12 -28.69 2.81 16.55
N THR A 13 -28.41 1.53 16.80
CA THR A 13 -28.88 0.84 18.01
C THR A 13 -27.90 1.10 19.14
N CYS A 14 -28.41 1.55 20.29
CA CYS A 14 -27.59 1.84 21.47
C CYS A 14 -27.65 0.68 22.47
N SER A 15 -26.48 0.24 22.94
CA SER A 15 -26.36 -0.77 23.99
C SER A 15 -25.35 -0.31 25.05
N ILE A 16 -25.60 -0.63 26.33
CA ILE A 16 -24.67 -0.34 27.43
C ILE A 16 -24.02 -1.66 27.84
N VAL A 17 -22.72 -1.80 27.57
CA VAL A 17 -21.94 -3.01 27.92
C VAL A 17 -20.91 -2.60 28.95
N ASN A 18 -20.95 -3.20 30.15
CA ASN A 18 -20.04 -2.89 31.26
C ASN A 18 -20.00 -1.40 31.66
N GLY A 19 -21.14 -0.70 31.57
CA GLY A 19 -21.21 0.74 31.84
C GLY A 19 -20.58 1.61 30.76
N LEU A 20 -20.25 1.05 29.58
CA LEU A 20 -19.82 1.81 28.42
C LEU A 20 -20.91 1.79 27.35
N LYS A 21 -21.17 2.96 26.76
CA LYS A 21 -22.07 3.11 25.62
C LYS A 21 -21.41 2.51 24.38
N ARG A 22 -22.15 1.65 23.67
CA ARG A 22 -21.78 1.06 22.39
C ARG A 22 -22.88 1.30 21.37
N CYS A 23 -22.53 1.94 20.27
CA CYS A 23 -23.42 2.13 19.13
C CYS A 23 -23.16 1.06 18.07
N THR A 24 -24.24 0.50 17.53
CA THR A 24 -24.21 -0.37 16.36
C THR A 24 -25.00 0.31 15.26
N CYS A 25 -24.32 0.73 14.20
CA CYS A 25 -24.93 1.49 13.11
C CYS A 25 -25.53 0.56 12.05
N GLN A 26 -26.59 1.03 11.40
CA GLN A 26 -27.17 0.38 10.23
C GLN A 26 -26.18 0.40 9.05
N GLU A 27 -26.44 -0.44 8.05
CA GLU A 27 -25.66 -0.46 6.81
C GLU A 27 -25.64 0.93 6.15
N GLY A 28 -24.46 1.34 5.66
CA GLY A 28 -24.24 2.70 5.15
C GLY A 28 -24.02 3.77 6.23
N TYR A 29 -23.99 3.41 7.53
CA TYR A 29 -23.69 4.31 8.63
C TYR A 29 -22.51 3.79 9.44
N THR A 30 -21.72 4.70 10.02
CA THR A 30 -20.57 4.37 10.85
C THR A 30 -20.55 5.26 12.09
N ASP A 31 -20.01 4.72 13.20
CA ASP A 31 -19.85 5.48 14.42
C ASP A 31 -18.82 6.61 14.20
N ALA A 32 -19.29 7.83 14.42
CA ALA A 32 -18.48 9.04 14.43
C ALA A 32 -18.73 9.75 15.76
N ASP A 33 -17.78 9.63 16.67
CA ASP A 33 -17.83 10.23 18.01
C ASP A 33 -19.03 9.76 18.84
N GLY A 34 -19.42 8.48 18.72
CA GLY A 34 -20.53 7.90 19.48
C GLY A 34 -21.91 8.21 18.92
N ILE A 35 -22.01 8.64 17.66
CA ILE A 35 -23.25 8.82 16.91
C ILE A 35 -23.09 8.15 15.55
N CYS A 36 -24.11 7.44 15.08
CA CYS A 36 -24.09 6.87 13.75
C CYS A 36 -24.32 7.96 12.70
N LYS A 37 -23.29 8.23 11.90
CA LYS A 37 -23.35 9.16 10.76
C LYS A 37 -23.33 8.40 9.46
N GLU A 38 -24.01 8.97 8.46
CA GLU A 38 -24.03 8.41 7.12
C GLU A 38 -22.61 8.36 6.55
N CYS A 39 -22.26 7.21 6.00
CA CYS A 39 -20.92 6.86 5.57
C CYS A 39 -21.02 6.04 4.29
N ASP A 40 -21.37 6.72 3.19
CA ASP A 40 -21.43 6.11 1.87
C ASP A 40 -20.12 6.35 1.11
N CYS A 41 -19.42 5.25 0.78
CA CYS A 41 -18.24 5.25 -0.08
C CYS A 41 -18.49 4.50 -1.40
N GLY A 42 -19.73 4.15 -1.71
CA GLY A 42 -20.10 3.31 -2.85
C GLY A 42 -19.66 1.86 -2.71
N GLU A 43 -19.90 1.09 -3.78
CA GLU A 43 -19.46 -0.30 -3.86
C GLU A 43 -17.94 -0.38 -3.73
N LYS A 44 -17.45 -1.45 -3.08
CA LYS A 44 -16.01 -1.71 -2.97
C LYS A 44 -15.24 -0.64 -2.17
N GLY A 45 -15.93 0.16 -1.35
CA GLY A 45 -15.36 1.12 -0.42
C GLY A 45 -15.66 0.78 1.04
N THR A 46 -14.66 0.80 1.90
CA THR A 46 -14.83 0.78 3.35
C THR A 46 -14.87 2.22 3.86
N CYS A 47 -15.95 2.60 4.54
CA CYS A 47 -16.11 3.94 5.09
C CYS A 47 -15.69 4.00 6.55
N THR A 48 -14.90 5.00 6.93
CA THR A 48 -14.51 5.28 8.32
C THR A 48 -14.51 6.78 8.58
N PHE A 49 -14.63 7.17 9.86
CA PHE A 49 -14.44 8.55 10.26
C PHE A 49 -13.10 8.71 10.98
N ILE A 50 -12.26 9.62 10.48
CA ILE A 50 -10.97 9.97 11.08
C ILE A 50 -11.03 11.45 11.43
N TYR A 51 -10.90 11.80 12.71
CA TYR A 51 -11.05 13.18 13.22
C TYR A 51 -12.38 13.84 12.80
N GLY A 52 -13.47 13.07 12.73
CA GLY A 52 -14.78 13.54 12.29
C GLY A 52 -14.92 13.76 10.79
N LEU A 53 -13.87 13.52 10.00
CA LEU A 53 -13.91 13.56 8.53
C LEU A 53 -14.16 12.17 7.96
N LYS A 54 -15.04 12.09 6.96
CA LYS A 54 -15.31 10.86 6.22
C LYS A 54 -14.06 10.46 5.44
N TRP A 55 -13.66 9.21 5.57
CA TRP A 55 -12.54 8.61 4.86
C TRP A 55 -13.01 7.34 4.15
N CYS A 56 -12.71 7.21 2.86
CA CYS A 56 -13.08 6.06 2.05
C CYS A 56 -11.84 5.24 1.68
N ALA A 57 -11.72 4.03 2.24
CA ALA A 57 -10.70 3.07 1.85
C ALA A 57 -11.25 2.16 0.73
N CYS A 58 -10.83 2.41 -0.51
CA CYS A 58 -11.28 1.64 -1.68
C CYS A 58 -10.50 0.33 -1.86
N GLU A 59 -11.19 -0.73 -2.31
CA GLU A 59 -10.57 -2.00 -2.68
C GLU A 59 -9.59 -1.85 -3.87
N LYS A 60 -8.75 -2.86 -4.08
CA LYS A 60 -7.79 -2.87 -5.20
C LYS A 60 -8.51 -2.66 -6.53
N GLY A 61 -7.96 -1.78 -7.36
CA GLY A 61 -8.56 -1.41 -8.65
C GLY A 61 -9.69 -0.38 -8.52
N HIS A 62 -9.93 0.18 -7.33
CA HIS A 62 -10.83 1.30 -7.11
C HIS A 62 -10.08 2.47 -6.46
N THR A 63 -10.58 3.67 -6.63
CA THR A 63 -10.00 4.87 -6.00
C THR A 63 -11.09 5.88 -5.67
N GLU A 64 -10.84 6.72 -4.67
CA GLU A 64 -11.81 7.70 -4.19
C GLU A 64 -11.89 8.88 -5.17
N VAL A 65 -13.10 9.14 -5.66
CA VAL A 65 -13.43 10.28 -6.52
C VAL A 65 -14.71 10.90 -5.96
N ASP A 66 -14.62 12.17 -5.55
CA ASP A 66 -15.74 12.91 -4.95
C ASP A 66 -16.34 12.23 -3.71
N GLY A 67 -15.50 11.55 -2.90
CA GLY A 67 -15.95 10.86 -1.69
C GLY A 67 -16.62 9.52 -1.93
N ILE A 68 -16.48 8.93 -3.12
CA ILE A 68 -17.01 7.61 -3.50
C ILE A 68 -15.91 6.81 -4.20
N CYS A 69 -15.81 5.52 -3.91
CA CYS A 69 -14.91 4.60 -4.60
C CYS A 69 -15.43 4.31 -6.00
N LYS A 70 -14.67 4.73 -7.02
CA LYS A 70 -14.96 4.43 -8.42
C LYS A 70 -13.97 3.43 -8.96
N GLU A 71 -14.44 2.58 -9.86
CA GLU A 71 -13.59 1.61 -10.55
C GLU A 71 -12.49 2.34 -11.33
N CYS A 72 -11.29 1.83 -11.17
CA CYS A 72 -10.07 2.40 -11.63
C CYS A 72 -9.09 1.29 -11.99
N ASP A 73 -9.57 0.35 -12.82
CA ASP A 73 -8.74 -0.74 -13.29
C ASP A 73 -7.64 -0.23 -14.23
N CYS A 74 -6.39 -0.48 -13.86
CA CYS A 74 -5.20 -0.12 -14.60
C CYS A 74 -4.30 -1.34 -14.88
N GLY A 75 -4.87 -2.55 -14.78
CA GLY A 75 -4.17 -3.82 -14.90
C GLY A 75 -3.34 -4.20 -13.67
N GLU A 76 -2.78 -5.40 -13.68
CA GLU A 76 -2.16 -6.06 -12.51
C GLU A 76 -1.03 -5.26 -11.81
N LYS A 77 -0.47 -4.24 -12.46
CA LYS A 77 0.74 -3.52 -12.02
C LYS A 77 0.66 -1.99 -12.17
N GLY A 78 -0.49 -1.46 -12.59
CA GLY A 78 -0.74 -0.03 -12.66
C GLY A 78 -1.36 0.45 -11.35
N THR A 79 -0.78 1.48 -10.72
CA THR A 79 -1.51 2.25 -9.71
C THR A 79 -2.25 3.37 -10.41
N CYS A 80 -3.47 3.68 -9.99
CA CYS A 80 -4.30 4.65 -10.67
C CYS A 80 -4.57 5.86 -9.78
N SER A 81 -4.72 7.03 -10.39
CA SER A 81 -5.15 8.25 -9.70
C SER A 81 -5.96 9.13 -10.63
N PHE A 82 -6.96 9.83 -10.12
CA PHE A 82 -7.67 10.85 -10.88
C PHE A 82 -7.03 12.21 -10.58
N ILE A 83 -6.59 12.92 -11.62
CA ILE A 83 -6.15 14.33 -11.51
C ILE A 83 -7.07 15.16 -12.40
N ASN A 84 -7.80 16.11 -11.82
CA ASN A 84 -8.77 16.97 -12.51
C ASN A 84 -9.83 16.17 -13.30
N GLY A 85 -10.34 15.08 -12.72
CA GLY A 85 -11.33 14.20 -13.36
C GLY A 85 -10.78 13.30 -14.48
N LEU A 86 -9.48 13.38 -14.81
CA LEU A 86 -8.84 12.52 -15.79
C LEU A 86 -8.18 11.32 -15.10
N LYS A 87 -8.54 10.12 -15.53
CA LYS A 87 -7.92 8.86 -15.11
C LYS A 87 -6.45 8.85 -15.54
N LYS A 88 -5.52 8.94 -14.58
CA LYS A 88 -4.09 8.73 -14.82
C LYS A 88 -3.67 7.35 -14.35
N VAL A 89 -3.02 6.63 -15.26
CA VAL A 89 -2.39 5.35 -14.96
C VAL A 89 -0.92 5.61 -14.64
N HIS A 90 -0.53 5.36 -13.39
CA HIS A 90 0.87 5.29 -13.01
C HIS A 90 1.35 3.86 -13.29
N LEU A 91 1.84 3.65 -14.50
CA LEU A 91 2.61 2.47 -14.83
C LEU A 91 3.88 2.50 -13.97
N ARG A 92 4.00 1.64 -12.96
CA ARG A 92 5.30 1.40 -12.31
C ARG A 92 6.28 1.11 -13.44
N LYS A 93 7.32 1.93 -13.56
CA LYS A 93 8.39 1.80 -14.57
C LYS A 93 9.15 0.48 -14.38
N MET A 94 8.55 -0.65 -14.76
CA MET A 94 9.18 -1.97 -14.68
C MET A 94 10.35 -2.11 -15.66
N VAL A 95 10.48 -1.20 -16.62
CA VAL A 95 11.58 -1.17 -17.59
C VAL A 95 12.91 -0.86 -16.90
N MET A 96 12.94 0.10 -15.97
CA MET A 96 14.18 0.47 -15.27
C MET A 96 14.61 -0.56 -14.22
N GLN A 97 13.66 -1.23 -13.56
CA GLN A 97 14.00 -2.24 -12.56
C GLN A 97 14.61 -3.51 -13.19
N ARG A 98 14.11 -3.93 -14.35
CA ARG A 98 14.71 -5.04 -15.11
C ARG A 98 16.09 -4.68 -15.68
N LEU A 99 16.27 -3.45 -16.16
CA LEU A 99 17.57 -2.96 -16.63
C LEU A 99 18.62 -2.93 -15.51
N MET A 100 18.24 -2.51 -14.29
CA MET A 100 19.17 -2.51 -13.15
C MET A 100 19.52 -3.93 -12.69
N GLU A 101 18.59 -4.88 -12.68
CA GLU A 101 18.90 -6.29 -12.38
C GLU A 101 19.86 -6.88 -13.43
N PHE A 102 19.62 -6.62 -14.72
CA PHE A 102 20.50 -7.08 -15.79
C PHE A 102 21.91 -6.46 -15.67
N ALA A 103 21.99 -5.17 -15.32
CA ALA A 103 23.27 -4.49 -15.08
C ALA A 103 24.04 -5.10 -13.91
N LYS A 104 23.37 -5.47 -12.81
CA LYS A 104 24.01 -6.17 -11.68
C LYS A 104 24.62 -7.51 -12.11
N THR A 105 23.90 -8.31 -12.89
CA THR A 105 24.40 -9.61 -13.37
C THR A 105 25.66 -9.46 -14.23
N VAL A 106 25.64 -8.53 -15.19
CA VAL A 106 26.78 -8.28 -16.09
C VAL A 106 28.02 -7.78 -15.33
N ILE A 107 27.83 -6.94 -14.31
CA ILE A 107 28.94 -6.45 -13.47
C ILE A 107 29.55 -7.60 -12.66
N VAL A 108 28.74 -8.49 -12.09
CA VAL A 108 29.23 -9.64 -11.30
C VAL A 108 30.07 -10.58 -12.16
N GLU A 109 29.62 -10.93 -13.37
CA GLU A 109 30.39 -11.79 -14.29
C GLU A 109 31.73 -11.17 -14.68
N SER A 110 31.73 -9.86 -14.96
CA SER A 110 32.95 -9.11 -15.31
C SER A 110 33.97 -9.10 -14.16
N THR A 111 33.52 -8.94 -12.92
CA THR A 111 34.41 -8.96 -11.74
C THR A 111 34.99 -10.35 -11.45
N LEU A 112 34.22 -11.42 -11.70
CA LEU A 112 34.68 -12.79 -11.50
C LEU A 112 35.77 -13.19 -12.52
N ILE A 113 35.63 -12.73 -13.76
CA ILE A 113 36.62 -12.94 -14.83
C ILE A 113 37.93 -12.22 -14.49
N LEU A 114 37.87 -10.97 -14.01
CA LEU A 114 39.07 -10.25 -13.58
C LEU A 114 39.74 -10.92 -12.36
N ALA A 115 38.96 -11.37 -11.39
CA ALA A 115 39.49 -12.07 -10.21
C ALA A 115 40.20 -13.38 -10.57
N THR A 116 39.62 -14.18 -11.48
CA THR A 116 40.24 -15.41 -11.97
C THR A 116 41.50 -15.15 -12.79
N TRP A 117 41.51 -14.10 -13.62
CA TRP A 117 42.72 -13.65 -14.31
C TRP A 117 43.82 -13.22 -13.33
N MET A 118 43.49 -12.42 -12.31
CA MET A 118 44.43 -12.03 -11.27
C MET A 118 45.00 -13.25 -10.54
N GLN A 119 44.16 -14.23 -10.17
CA GLN A 119 44.62 -15.46 -9.53
C GLN A 119 45.52 -16.30 -10.44
N TRP A 120 45.19 -16.40 -11.73
CA TRP A 120 45.98 -17.15 -12.70
C TRP A 120 47.34 -16.49 -12.94
N THR A 121 47.37 -15.17 -13.07
CA THR A 121 48.62 -14.40 -13.18
C THR A 121 49.48 -14.51 -11.92
N ALA A 122 48.87 -14.45 -10.72
CA ALA A 122 49.59 -14.66 -9.46
C ALA A 122 50.19 -16.07 -9.38
N ASN A 123 49.43 -17.11 -9.72
CA ASN A 123 49.90 -18.49 -9.73
C ASN A 123 51.01 -18.71 -10.77
N PHE A 124 50.89 -18.11 -11.96
CA PHE A 124 51.89 -18.20 -13.02
C PHE A 124 53.21 -17.49 -12.63
N VAL A 125 53.12 -16.32 -12.01
CA VAL A 125 54.29 -15.60 -11.49
C VAL A 125 54.96 -16.38 -10.34
N CYS A 126 54.19 -16.95 -9.41
CA CYS A 126 54.73 -17.84 -8.37
C CYS A 126 55.43 -19.08 -8.94
N ALA A 127 54.87 -19.69 -9.99
CA ALA A 127 55.43 -20.89 -10.60
C ALA A 127 56.70 -20.64 -11.44
N THR A 128 56.86 -19.43 -11.99
CA THR A 128 57.99 -19.10 -12.88
C THR A 128 59.19 -18.47 -12.16
N LEU A 129 58.99 -17.93 -10.94
CA LEU A 129 60.04 -17.25 -10.16
C LEU A 129 60.50 -18.02 -8.90
N ASP A 130 59.99 -19.22 -8.64
CA ASP A 130 60.38 -20.06 -7.47
C ASP A 130 60.36 -19.27 -6.13
N MET A 131 59.38 -18.38 -5.97
CA MET A 131 59.24 -17.51 -4.78
C MET A 131 58.29 -18.07 -3.71
N CYS A 132 57.76 -19.29 -3.89
CA CYS A 132 57.07 -20.00 -2.82
C CYS A 132 58.10 -20.71 -1.93
N LYS A 133 58.71 -19.95 -1.01
CA LYS A 133 59.40 -20.49 0.16
C LYS A 133 58.64 -20.13 1.43
#